data_AF-A0A957IR26-F1
#
_entry.id   AF-A0A957IR26-F1
#
_cell.length_a   1.000
_cell.length_b   1.000
_cell.length_c   1.000
_cell.angle_alpha   90.00
_cell.angle_beta   90.00
_cell.angle_gamma   90.00
#
_symmetry.space_group_name_H-M   'P 1'
#
loop_
_entity.id
_entity.type
_entity.pdbx_description
1 polymer ?
#
loop_
_entity_poly.entity_id
_entity_poly.type
_entity_poly.pdbx_seq_one_letter_code
_entity_poly.pdbx_strand_id
1 'polypeptide(L)'
;TQYQQHNPAYAYYYRQVIDGDYLCLQYWFFYSFNNWGTSFAGMNDHEGDWEGMMLFFKRDQHGRPQEPPAYITFADHESRQTKPWEDEDVTLMGTHPVGYAAGGSHATYPRAETLSLMRLYSLFDYATGDGRIIDHDDWVYRLNLDDAPWLGQFHGSYGTRFWLNTARARTILQAVLALTPFSALARQIVPNEIELPGVSAPHGPIDPNRPQYAQPVAWAGIHELDAR
;
A
#
# COMPACT_ATOMS: atom_id res chain seq x y z
N THR A 1 -20.42 21.08 -24.63
CA THR A 1 -19.81 21.75 -23.47
C THR A 1 -18.36 21.31 -23.44
N GLN A 2 -17.40 22.23 -23.65
CA GLN A 2 -15.98 21.88 -23.55
C GLN A 2 -15.71 21.55 -22.08
N TYR A 3 -15.32 20.31 -21.78
CA TYR A 3 -14.75 19.97 -20.49
C TYR A 3 -13.46 20.77 -20.38
N GLN A 4 -13.49 21.82 -19.56
CA GLN A 4 -12.30 22.49 -19.10
C GLN A 4 -11.46 21.41 -18.42
N GLN A 5 -10.34 21.02 -19.05
CA GLN A 5 -9.38 20.11 -18.44
C GLN A 5 -8.83 20.82 -17.19
N HIS A 6 -9.50 20.61 -16.06
CA HIS A 6 -8.90 20.90 -14.78
C HIS A 6 -7.72 19.96 -14.65
N ASN A 7 -6.50 20.49 -14.64
CA ASN A 7 -5.38 19.72 -14.13
C ASN A 7 -5.72 19.41 -12.67
N PRO A 8 -5.82 18.12 -12.29
CA PRO A 8 -6.03 17.76 -10.90
C PRO A 8 -4.87 18.30 -10.07
N ALA A 9 -5.17 18.94 -8.96
CA ALA A 9 -4.16 19.41 -8.03
C ALA A 9 -3.73 18.23 -7.15
N TYR A 10 -2.63 17.58 -7.53
CA TYR A 10 -2.12 16.42 -6.82
C TYR A 10 -1.60 16.79 -5.43
N ALA A 11 -1.87 15.93 -4.46
CA ALA A 11 -1.46 16.09 -3.08
C ALA A 11 -0.82 14.80 -2.57
N TYR A 12 0.34 14.90 -1.93
CA TYR A 12 0.88 13.84 -1.10
C TYR A 12 0.95 14.29 0.35
N TYR A 13 0.94 13.31 1.24
CA TYR A 13 1.15 13.51 2.66
C TYR A 13 2.53 13.01 3.03
N TYR A 14 3.19 13.66 3.98
CA TYR A 14 4.50 13.22 4.42
C TYR A 14 4.65 13.26 5.94
N ARG A 15 5.58 12.47 6.44
CA ARG A 15 6.01 12.50 7.84
C ARG A 15 7.51 12.28 7.92
N GLN A 16 8.16 13.02 8.81
CA GLN A 16 9.56 12.82 9.16
C GLN A 16 9.62 12.28 10.58
N VAL A 17 10.27 11.14 10.77
CA VAL A 17 10.41 10.51 12.08
C VAL A 17 11.80 9.93 12.25
N ILE A 18 12.38 10.13 13.44
CA ILE A 18 13.62 9.46 13.82
C ILE A 18 13.23 8.12 14.46
N ASP A 19 13.80 7.04 13.93
CA ASP A 19 13.65 5.69 14.46
C ASP A 19 15.02 5.01 14.47
N GLY A 20 15.59 4.84 15.67
CA GLY A 20 16.97 4.41 15.87
C GLY A 20 17.99 5.31 15.14
N ASP A 21 18.85 4.67 14.34
CA ASP A 21 19.93 5.32 13.59
C ASP A 21 19.46 5.97 12.28
N TYR A 22 18.15 5.98 12.01
CA TYR A 22 17.59 6.43 10.76
C TYR A 22 16.70 7.66 10.94
N LEU A 23 16.82 8.60 10.00
CA LEU A 23 15.75 9.55 9.68
C LEU A 23 14.87 8.87 8.61
N CYS A 24 13.61 8.63 8.96
CA CYS A 24 12.62 8.03 8.08
C CYS A 24 11.74 9.15 7.50
N LEU A 25 11.72 9.25 6.17
CA LEU A 25 10.82 10.13 5.43
C LEU A 25 9.73 9.27 4.78
N GLN A 26 8.51 9.41 5.27
CA GLN A 26 7.36 8.67 4.79
C GLN A 26 6.58 9.55 3.82
N TYR A 27 6.22 9.02 2.66
CA TYR A 27 5.30 9.60 1.70
C TYR A 27 4.06 8.72 1.61
N TRP A 28 2.90 9.36 1.67
CA TRP A 28 1.60 8.71 1.68
C TRP A 28 0.72 9.31 0.58
N PHE A 29 0.06 8.43 -0.16
CA PHE A 29 -0.79 8.75 -1.29
C PHE A 29 -2.20 8.29 -1.00
N PHE A 30 -3.15 9.21 -1.13
CA PHE A 30 -4.57 8.91 -0.94
C PHE A 30 -5.27 8.73 -2.28
N TYR A 31 -5.96 7.61 -2.44
CA TYR A 31 -6.84 7.35 -3.56
C TYR A 31 -8.27 7.35 -3.07
N SER A 32 -9.15 8.12 -3.72
CA SER A 32 -10.54 8.25 -3.27
C SER A 32 -11.34 6.95 -3.43
N PHE A 33 -10.96 6.08 -4.37
CA PHE A 33 -11.67 4.84 -4.65
C PHE A 33 -10.75 3.77 -5.23
N ASN A 34 -10.76 2.59 -4.63
CA ASN A 34 -10.16 1.35 -5.10
C ASN A 34 -11.21 0.55 -5.85
N ASN A 35 -10.94 0.29 -7.13
CA ASN A 35 -11.82 -0.48 -8.03
C ASN A 35 -11.16 -1.78 -8.50
N TRP A 36 -10.29 -2.38 -7.67
CA TRP A 36 -9.53 -3.57 -8.03
C TRP A 36 -10.44 -4.72 -8.48
N GLY A 37 -11.55 -4.95 -7.78
CA GLY A 37 -12.52 -6.00 -8.04
C GLY A 37 -13.28 -5.80 -9.35
N THR A 38 -13.83 -4.61 -9.56
CA THR A 38 -14.65 -4.29 -10.75
C THR A 38 -13.80 -4.09 -12.00
N SER A 39 -12.62 -3.49 -11.90
CA SER A 39 -11.82 -3.09 -13.08
C SER A 39 -10.63 -3.99 -13.37
N PHE A 40 -10.14 -4.75 -12.39
CA PHE A 40 -8.91 -5.55 -12.53
C PHE A 40 -9.08 -7.00 -12.09
N ALA A 41 -10.32 -7.46 -11.92
CA ALA A 41 -10.68 -8.81 -11.47
C ALA A 41 -10.08 -9.20 -10.11
N GLY A 42 -9.73 -8.20 -9.30
CA GLY A 42 -9.31 -8.35 -7.92
C GLY A 42 -10.44 -8.78 -6.98
N MET A 43 -10.18 -8.64 -5.68
CA MET A 43 -11.05 -9.21 -4.65
C MET A 43 -12.14 -8.26 -4.16
N ASN A 44 -11.91 -6.94 -4.19
CA ASN A 44 -12.78 -5.95 -3.59
C ASN A 44 -12.78 -4.62 -4.35
N ASP A 45 -13.79 -3.80 -4.08
CA ASP A 45 -13.78 -2.37 -4.34
C ASP A 45 -14.02 -1.66 -3.01
N HIS A 46 -13.46 -0.47 -2.81
CA HIS A 46 -13.70 0.31 -1.60
C HIS A 46 -13.42 1.81 -1.75
N GLU A 47 -14.10 2.60 -0.93
CA GLU A 47 -13.85 4.03 -0.78
C GLU A 47 -12.62 4.26 0.09
N GLY A 48 -11.74 5.15 -0.37
CA GLY A 48 -10.52 5.52 0.32
C GLY A 48 -9.45 4.41 0.30
N ASP A 49 -8.23 4.80 -0.03
CA ASP A 49 -7.07 3.92 -0.02
C ASP A 49 -5.81 4.71 0.32
N TRP A 50 -4.96 4.15 1.18
CA TRP A 50 -3.75 4.81 1.66
C TRP A 50 -2.55 3.93 1.41
N GLU A 51 -1.75 4.35 0.44
CA GLU A 51 -0.52 3.70 0.02
C GLU A 51 0.69 4.56 0.34
N GLY A 52 1.89 4.01 0.25
CA GLY A 52 3.06 4.78 0.62
C GLY A 52 4.41 4.27 0.13
N MET A 53 5.36 5.18 0.20
CA MET A 53 6.78 4.95 -0.02
C MET A 53 7.57 5.57 1.12
N MET A 54 8.62 4.90 1.60
CA MET A 54 9.42 5.39 2.73
C MET A 54 10.90 5.39 2.39
N LEU A 55 11.59 6.47 2.73
CA LEU A 55 13.04 6.62 2.58
C LEU A 55 13.72 6.61 3.93
N PHE A 56 14.85 5.94 4.01
CA PHE A 56 15.58 5.74 5.26
C PHE A 56 17.00 6.27 5.12
N PHE A 57 17.26 7.42 5.74
CA PHE A 57 18.57 8.06 5.74
C PHE A 57 19.34 7.63 6.99
N LYS A 58 20.49 6.98 6.82
CA LYS A 58 21.41 6.73 7.94
C LYS A 58 21.81 8.08 8.54
N ARG A 59 21.91 8.15 9.86
CA ARG A 59 22.33 9.36 10.57
C ARG A 59 23.81 9.28 10.90
N ASP A 60 24.53 10.38 10.72
CA ASP A 60 25.93 10.49 11.14
C ASP A 60 26.05 10.63 12.67
N GLN A 61 27.29 10.64 13.17
CA GLN A 61 27.59 10.82 14.60
C GLN A 61 27.06 12.15 15.20
N HIS A 62 26.70 13.12 14.35
CA HIS A 62 26.09 14.39 14.74
C HIS A 62 24.56 14.38 14.57
N GLY A 63 23.98 13.23 14.22
CA GLY A 63 22.55 13.02 14.03
C GLY A 63 22.00 13.57 12.73
N ARG A 64 22.85 13.97 11.76
CA ARG A 64 22.45 14.50 10.46
C ARG A 64 22.20 13.36 9.46
N PRO A 65 21.17 13.44 8.61
CA PRO A 65 20.93 12.43 7.58
C PRO A 65 22.08 12.44 6.55
N GLN A 66 22.52 11.25 6.16
CA GLN A 66 23.47 11.03 5.08
C GLN A 66 22.71 10.84 3.77
N GLU A 67 23.12 11.53 2.71
CA GLU A 67 22.56 11.38 1.36
C GLU A 67 23.49 10.56 0.45
N PRO A 68 22.94 9.75 -0.47
CA PRO A 68 21.51 9.42 -0.64
C PRO A 68 20.95 8.60 0.55
N PRO A 69 19.63 8.38 0.66
CA PRO A 69 19.10 7.45 1.67
C PRO A 69 19.75 6.07 1.49
N ALA A 70 19.83 5.30 2.57
CA ALA A 70 20.38 3.95 2.52
C ALA A 70 19.38 2.94 1.94
N TYR A 71 18.09 3.13 2.23
CA TYR A 71 17.02 2.23 1.82
C TYR A 71 15.78 2.99 1.36
N ILE A 72 14.99 2.33 0.54
CA ILE A 72 13.64 2.71 0.14
C ILE A 72 12.69 1.53 0.34
N THR A 73 11.49 1.80 0.82
CA THR A 73 10.42 0.82 0.95
C THR A 73 9.22 1.25 0.13
N PHE A 74 8.67 0.31 -0.63
CA PHE A 74 7.41 0.43 -1.36
C PHE A 74 6.36 -0.41 -0.61
N ALA A 75 5.25 0.20 -0.17
CA ALA A 75 4.18 -0.53 0.51
C ALA A 75 3.31 -1.27 -0.51
N ASP A 76 3.10 -2.57 -0.29
CA ASP A 76 2.22 -3.40 -1.13
C ASP A 76 1.16 -4.13 -0.31
N HIS A 77 -0.07 -3.61 -0.30
CA HIS A 77 -1.14 -4.11 0.57
C HIS A 77 -0.70 -4.09 2.05
N GLU A 78 -0.82 -5.21 2.76
CA GLU A 78 -0.35 -5.41 4.15
C GLU A 78 1.14 -5.80 4.24
N SER A 79 1.87 -5.67 3.14
CA SER A 79 3.26 -6.06 2.98
C SER A 79 4.10 -4.87 2.50
N ARG A 80 5.36 -5.14 2.18
CA ARG A 80 6.31 -4.18 1.66
C ARG A 80 7.39 -4.83 0.81
N GLN A 81 8.04 -4.01 0.00
CA GLN A 81 9.32 -4.31 -0.63
C GLN A 81 10.34 -3.25 -0.24
N THR A 82 11.27 -3.63 0.65
CA THR A 82 12.39 -2.77 1.06
C THR A 82 13.64 -3.13 0.27
N LYS A 83 14.26 -2.12 -0.33
CA LYS A 83 15.42 -2.24 -1.20
C LYS A 83 16.53 -1.28 -0.74
N PRO A 84 17.81 -1.67 -0.84
CA PRO A 84 18.91 -0.71 -0.86
C PRO A 84 18.65 0.38 -1.90
N TRP A 85 19.11 1.60 -1.65
CA TRP A 85 18.88 2.72 -2.59
C TRP A 85 19.46 2.48 -3.99
N GLU A 86 20.57 1.75 -4.08
CA GLU A 86 21.25 1.42 -5.35
C GLU A 86 20.84 0.06 -5.93
N ASP A 87 19.76 -0.55 -5.41
CA ASP A 87 19.24 -1.82 -5.93
C ASP A 87 18.79 -1.67 -7.39
N GLU A 88 19.01 -2.71 -8.20
CA GLU A 88 18.69 -2.68 -9.64
C GLU A 88 17.19 -2.50 -9.93
N ASP A 89 16.33 -2.88 -8.98
CA ASP A 89 14.89 -2.71 -9.10
C ASP A 89 14.45 -1.25 -8.80
N VAL A 90 15.34 -0.40 -8.26
CA VAL A 90 15.01 1.00 -7.92
C VAL A 90 15.25 1.91 -9.12
N THR A 91 14.16 2.44 -9.67
CA THR A 91 14.21 3.44 -10.75
C THR A 91 14.22 4.85 -10.16
N LEU A 92 15.14 5.71 -10.62
CA LEU A 92 15.25 7.12 -10.21
C LEU A 92 15.05 8.08 -11.39
N MET A 93 14.33 9.18 -11.17
CA MET A 93 14.33 10.38 -12.01
C MET A 93 15.10 11.49 -11.29
N GLY A 94 16.37 11.67 -11.66
CA GLY A 94 17.29 12.50 -10.88
C GLY A 94 17.49 11.91 -9.48
N THR A 95 17.08 12.64 -8.44
CA THR A 95 17.12 12.19 -7.04
C THR A 95 15.78 11.60 -6.56
N HIS A 96 14.75 11.57 -7.41
CA HIS A 96 13.41 11.15 -7.02
C HIS A 96 13.16 9.68 -7.39
N PRO A 97 12.78 8.82 -6.44
CA PRO A 97 12.43 7.44 -6.74
C PRO A 97 11.09 7.34 -7.45
N VAL A 98 10.97 6.38 -8.35
CA VAL A 98 9.74 6.08 -9.08
C VAL A 98 9.05 4.88 -8.42
N GLY A 99 7.79 5.05 -8.03
CA GLY A 99 6.91 3.96 -7.61
C GLY A 99 5.84 3.68 -8.67
N TYR A 100 5.54 2.40 -8.88
CA TYR A 100 4.52 1.95 -9.82
C TYR A 100 3.27 1.54 -9.05
N ALA A 101 2.23 2.37 -9.10
CA ALA A 101 0.95 2.07 -8.47
C ALA A 101 0.18 1.01 -9.28
N ALA A 102 -0.27 -0.05 -8.63
CA ALA A 102 -1.08 -1.08 -9.27
C ALA A 102 -2.48 -0.59 -9.63
N GLY A 103 -2.97 -1.00 -10.80
CA GLY A 103 -4.29 -0.68 -11.30
C GLY A 103 -5.39 -1.13 -10.34
N GLY A 104 -6.11 -0.16 -9.80
CA GLY A 104 -7.27 -0.36 -8.94
C GLY A 104 -6.95 -0.71 -7.50
N SER A 105 -5.92 -1.53 -7.23
CA SER A 105 -5.48 -1.89 -5.86
C SER A 105 -4.57 -0.83 -5.22
N HIS A 106 -3.90 -0.02 -6.04
CA HIS A 106 -2.98 1.06 -5.66
C HIS A 106 -1.68 0.68 -4.96
N ALA A 107 -1.51 -0.58 -4.53
CA ALA A 107 -0.25 -1.10 -4.01
C ALA A 107 0.94 -0.59 -4.83
N THR A 108 1.96 -0.12 -4.13
CA THR A 108 3.10 0.56 -4.76
C THR A 108 4.25 -0.41 -4.93
N TYR A 109 4.77 -0.51 -6.15
CA TYR A 109 5.81 -1.45 -6.51
C TYR A 109 7.10 -0.75 -6.99
N PRO A 110 8.27 -1.38 -6.80
CA PRO A 110 9.55 -0.84 -7.28
C PRO A 110 9.68 -0.91 -8.81
N ARG A 111 8.93 -1.80 -9.47
CA ARG A 111 9.04 -2.07 -10.90
C ARG A 111 7.72 -2.06 -11.64
N ALA A 112 7.83 -1.77 -12.93
CA ALA A 112 6.76 -1.96 -13.89
C ALA A 112 6.56 -3.46 -14.17
N GLU A 113 5.57 -4.11 -13.56
CA GLU A 113 5.29 -5.54 -13.76
C GLU A 113 3.84 -5.94 -13.41
N THR A 114 3.46 -7.16 -13.82
CA THR A 114 2.25 -7.83 -13.35
C THR A 114 2.63 -8.81 -12.24
N LEU A 115 2.15 -8.59 -11.03
CA LEU A 115 2.49 -9.39 -9.85
C LEU A 115 1.41 -10.42 -9.54
N SER A 116 1.81 -11.69 -9.41
CA SER A 116 0.92 -12.77 -8.99
C SER A 116 0.81 -12.80 -7.46
N LEU A 117 -0.25 -12.20 -6.89
CA LEU A 117 -0.50 -12.21 -5.45
C LEU A 117 -0.87 -13.61 -4.94
N MET A 118 -1.82 -14.27 -5.61
CA MET A 118 -2.22 -15.64 -5.27
C MET A 118 -2.51 -16.44 -6.54
N ARG A 119 -1.50 -17.19 -6.99
CA ARG A 119 -1.56 -17.97 -8.24
C ARG A 119 -2.74 -18.94 -8.28
N LEU A 120 -3.07 -19.59 -7.15
CA LEU A 120 -4.19 -20.53 -7.06
C LEU A 120 -5.54 -19.88 -7.38
N TYR A 121 -5.69 -18.59 -7.10
CA TYR A 121 -6.92 -17.83 -7.33
C TYR A 121 -6.84 -16.91 -8.55
N SER A 122 -5.75 -16.96 -9.32
CA SER A 122 -5.51 -16.03 -10.44
C SER A 122 -5.67 -14.55 -10.04
N LEU A 123 -5.19 -14.20 -8.84
CA LEU A 123 -5.19 -12.83 -8.34
C LEU A 123 -3.89 -12.14 -8.68
N PHE A 124 -4.01 -10.98 -9.32
CA PHE A 124 -2.88 -10.22 -9.84
C PHE A 124 -3.02 -8.74 -9.53
N ASP A 125 -1.87 -8.11 -9.35
CA ASP A 125 -1.72 -6.67 -9.43
C ASP A 125 -1.05 -6.29 -10.74
N TYR A 126 -1.54 -5.19 -11.33
CA TYR A 126 -1.09 -4.68 -12.61
C TYR A 126 -0.41 -3.33 -12.38
N ALA A 127 0.87 -3.35 -12.03
CA ALA A 127 1.71 -2.17 -11.90
C ALA A 127 2.51 -1.98 -13.19
N THR A 128 1.85 -1.95 -14.34
CA THR A 128 2.47 -2.11 -15.66
C THR A 128 3.25 -0.89 -16.17
N GLY A 129 3.14 0.26 -15.50
CA GLY A 129 3.86 1.48 -15.87
C GLY A 129 3.36 2.19 -17.14
N ASP A 130 2.26 1.73 -17.74
CA ASP A 130 1.61 2.32 -18.91
C ASP A 130 0.50 3.34 -18.55
N GLY A 131 0.30 3.57 -17.26
CA GLY A 131 -0.64 4.55 -16.71
C GLY A 131 -0.15 6.00 -16.79
N ARG A 132 -0.87 6.89 -16.10
CA ARG A 132 -0.48 8.29 -15.97
C ARG A 132 0.77 8.40 -15.09
N ILE A 133 1.75 9.15 -15.57
CA ILE A 133 2.91 9.57 -14.78
C ILE A 133 2.57 10.87 -14.04
N ILE A 134 2.92 10.92 -12.75
CA ILE A 134 2.88 12.13 -11.91
C ILE A 134 4.32 12.44 -11.57
N ASP A 135 4.87 13.52 -12.14
CA ASP A 135 6.24 13.95 -11.88
C ASP A 135 6.34 14.69 -10.53
N HIS A 136 7.56 14.86 -10.01
CA HIS A 136 7.81 15.59 -8.76
C HIS A 136 7.29 17.04 -8.80
N ASP A 137 7.24 17.65 -9.99
CA ASP A 137 6.72 19.01 -10.21
C ASP A 137 5.19 19.07 -10.35
N ASP A 138 4.50 17.94 -10.53
CA ASP A 138 3.03 17.89 -10.64
C ASP A 138 2.34 17.96 -9.26
N TRP A 139 3.06 17.71 -8.17
CA TRP A 139 2.52 17.75 -6.80
C TRP A 139 2.34 19.18 -6.32
N VAL A 140 1.08 19.63 -6.30
CA VAL A 140 0.69 20.99 -5.88
C VAL A 140 0.68 21.12 -4.36
N TYR A 141 0.24 20.09 -3.64
CA TYR A 141 0.11 20.11 -2.18
C TYR A 141 1.02 19.08 -1.52
N ARG A 142 1.70 19.52 -0.45
CA ARG A 142 2.64 18.73 0.34
C ARG A 142 2.21 18.86 1.79
N LEU A 143 1.51 17.86 2.30
CA LEU A 143 0.79 17.96 3.57
C LEU A 143 1.54 17.20 4.66
N ASN A 144 2.01 17.89 5.68
CA ASN A 144 2.63 17.23 6.82
C ASN A 144 1.56 16.48 7.64
N LEU A 145 1.75 15.19 7.88
CA LEU A 145 0.81 14.39 8.68
C LEU A 145 0.69 14.90 10.11
N ASP A 146 1.77 15.45 10.68
CA ASP A 146 1.74 16.01 12.04
C ASP A 146 0.81 17.23 12.14
N ASP A 147 0.56 17.91 11.01
CA ASP A 147 -0.37 19.06 10.90
C ASP A 147 -1.80 18.62 10.50
N ALA A 148 -2.04 17.32 10.35
CA ALA A 148 -3.32 16.74 9.95
C ALA A 148 -3.84 15.71 10.98
N PRO A 149 -4.00 16.08 12.27
CA PRO A 149 -4.34 15.13 13.35
C PRO A 149 -5.71 14.45 13.14
N TRP A 150 -6.60 15.08 12.36
CA TRP A 150 -7.91 14.51 12.03
C TRP A 150 -7.79 13.16 11.29
N LEU A 151 -6.68 12.90 10.58
CA LEU A 151 -6.42 11.62 9.90
C LEU A 151 -6.29 10.44 10.87
N GLY A 152 -5.83 10.70 12.11
CA GLY A 152 -5.80 9.70 13.19
C GLY A 152 -7.02 9.73 14.11
N GLN A 153 -7.77 10.83 14.12
CA GLN A 153 -9.02 10.97 14.88
C GLN A 153 -10.25 10.46 14.12
N PHE A 154 -10.13 10.26 12.81
CA PHE A 154 -11.20 9.70 12.00
C PHE A 154 -11.45 8.24 12.39
N HIS A 155 -12.59 7.99 13.04
CA HIS A 155 -13.01 6.66 13.48
C HIS A 155 -13.77 5.85 12.41
N GLY A 156 -13.97 6.41 11.22
CA GLY A 156 -14.48 5.67 10.07
C GLY A 156 -13.40 4.74 9.49
N SER A 157 -13.76 3.95 8.48
CA SER A 157 -12.79 3.13 7.74
C SER A 157 -12.33 3.86 6.49
N TYR A 158 -11.02 3.88 6.25
CA TYR A 158 -10.52 3.89 4.89
C TYR A 158 -10.51 2.44 4.41
N GLY A 159 -10.97 2.20 3.19
CA GLY A 159 -11.05 0.87 2.60
C GLY A 159 -12.13 -0.06 3.14
N THR A 160 -11.96 -1.36 2.89
CA THR A 160 -12.96 -2.40 3.23
C THR A 160 -12.54 -3.26 4.41
N ARG A 161 -13.49 -3.59 5.29
CA ARG A 161 -13.25 -4.53 6.41
C ARG A 161 -13.13 -5.99 5.96
N PHE A 162 -13.50 -6.31 4.72
CA PHE A 162 -13.54 -7.68 4.20
C PHE A 162 -12.92 -7.80 2.82
N TRP A 163 -12.10 -8.83 2.62
CA TRP A 163 -11.46 -9.17 1.35
C TRP A 163 -12.45 -9.55 0.25
N LEU A 164 -13.61 -10.08 0.60
CA LEU A 164 -14.53 -10.65 -0.36
C LEU A 164 -15.89 -9.99 -0.27
N ASN A 165 -16.45 -9.64 -1.43
CA ASN A 165 -17.90 -9.58 -1.57
C ASN A 165 -18.48 -10.92 -1.07
N THR A 166 -19.44 -10.87 -0.15
CA THR A 166 -20.07 -12.06 0.46
C THR A 166 -20.52 -13.10 -0.57
N ALA A 167 -20.96 -12.68 -1.77
CA ALA A 167 -21.30 -13.59 -2.86
C ALA A 167 -20.10 -14.39 -3.40
N ARG A 168 -18.96 -13.72 -3.66
CA ARG A 168 -17.73 -14.39 -4.11
C ARG A 168 -17.08 -15.22 -3.01
N ALA A 169 -17.12 -14.74 -1.76
CA ALA A 169 -16.66 -15.50 -0.60
C ALA A 169 -17.37 -16.84 -0.49
N ARG A 170 -18.71 -16.83 -0.67
CA ARG A 170 -19.54 -18.03 -0.68
C ARG A 170 -19.16 -18.98 -1.81
N THR A 171 -18.97 -18.46 -3.03
CA THR A 171 -18.58 -19.30 -4.17
C THR A 171 -17.22 -19.96 -3.96
N ILE A 172 -16.22 -19.22 -3.44
CA ILE A 172 -14.88 -19.76 -3.17
C ILE A 172 -14.94 -20.77 -2.02
N LEU A 173 -15.60 -20.45 -0.90
CA LEU A 173 -15.72 -21.35 0.24
C LEU A 173 -16.48 -22.63 -0.14
N GLN A 174 -17.53 -22.53 -0.95
CA GLN A 174 -18.24 -23.69 -1.49
C GLN A 174 -17.35 -24.55 -2.38
N ALA A 175 -16.53 -23.94 -3.24
CA ALA A 175 -15.57 -24.67 -4.07
C ALA A 175 -14.51 -25.40 -3.23
N VAL A 176 -13.99 -24.76 -2.17
CA VAL A 176 -13.01 -25.37 -1.24
C VAL A 176 -13.64 -26.52 -0.44
N LEU A 177 -14.82 -26.30 0.16
CA LEU A 177 -15.51 -27.35 0.94
C LEU A 177 -15.97 -28.53 0.07
N ALA A 178 -16.28 -28.29 -1.21
CA ALA A 178 -16.62 -29.36 -2.17
C ALA A 178 -15.44 -30.31 -2.46
N LEU A 179 -14.19 -29.87 -2.20
CA LEU A 179 -12.98 -30.69 -2.33
C LEU A 179 -12.63 -31.45 -1.03
N THR A 180 -13.40 -31.24 0.05
CA THR A 180 -13.23 -31.95 1.32
C THR A 180 -14.26 -33.09 1.47
N PRO A 181 -14.04 -34.07 2.36
CA PRO A 181 -15.01 -35.15 2.61
C PRO A 181 -16.36 -34.66 3.13
N PHE A 182 -16.46 -33.39 3.51
CA PHE A 182 -17.66 -32.74 4.03
C PHE A 182 -18.47 -31.99 2.96
N SER A 183 -18.29 -32.32 1.67
CA SER A 183 -18.97 -31.68 0.54
C SER A 183 -20.50 -31.64 0.66
N ALA A 184 -21.11 -32.61 1.36
CA ALA A 184 -22.54 -32.63 1.65
C ALA A 184 -23.00 -31.55 2.65
N LEU A 185 -22.11 -31.10 3.54
CA LEU A 185 -22.35 -30.04 4.54
C LEU A 185 -22.00 -28.64 4.01
N ALA A 186 -21.31 -28.54 2.87
CA ALA A 186 -20.86 -27.29 2.27
C ALA A 186 -22.00 -26.31 1.92
N ARG A 187 -23.24 -26.79 1.75
CA ARG A 187 -24.42 -25.91 1.53
C ARG A 187 -25.11 -25.45 2.82
N GLN A 188 -24.82 -26.10 3.95
CA GLN A 188 -25.48 -25.83 5.24
C GLN A 188 -24.62 -25.00 6.21
N ILE A 189 -23.29 -24.97 6.03
CA ILE A 189 -22.36 -24.30 6.96
C ILE A 189 -21.77 -23.00 6.37
N VAL A 190 -22.48 -22.31 5.48
CA VAL A 190 -21.98 -21.04 4.94
C VAL A 190 -22.73 -19.90 5.62
N PRO A 191 -22.15 -19.25 6.64
CA PRO A 191 -22.81 -18.19 7.39
C PRO A 191 -23.08 -16.98 6.48
N ASN A 192 -24.06 -16.16 6.87
CA ASN A 192 -24.41 -14.96 6.12
C ASN A 192 -23.25 -13.96 6.03
N GLU A 193 -22.39 -13.97 7.06
CA GLU A 193 -21.15 -13.21 7.21
C GLU A 193 -20.03 -14.22 7.48
N ILE A 194 -18.94 -14.14 6.72
CA ILE A 194 -17.75 -14.97 6.93
C ILE A 194 -16.70 -14.03 7.54
N GLU A 195 -16.46 -14.14 8.84
CA GLU A 195 -15.27 -13.56 9.44
C GLU A 195 -14.06 -14.39 9.00
N LEU A 196 -13.36 -13.91 7.98
CA LEU A 196 -12.06 -14.47 7.59
C LEU A 196 -10.96 -13.70 8.33
N PRO A 197 -9.95 -14.39 8.90
CA PRO A 197 -8.81 -13.73 9.50
C PRO A 197 -8.01 -12.98 8.42
N GLY A 198 -7.75 -11.69 8.64
CA GLY A 198 -7.11 -10.79 7.68
C GLY A 198 -7.90 -9.50 7.54
N VAL A 199 -7.95 -8.71 8.62
CA VAL A 199 -8.61 -7.40 8.64
C VAL A 199 -7.62 -6.36 8.13
N SER A 200 -7.95 -5.71 7.02
CA SER A 200 -7.36 -4.44 6.63
C SER A 200 -8.48 -3.52 6.18
N ALA A 201 -9.31 -3.04 7.10
CA ALA A 201 -9.76 -1.67 6.89
C ALA A 201 -8.52 -0.84 7.22
N PRO A 202 -7.74 -0.36 6.22
CA PRO A 202 -6.58 0.43 6.55
C PRO A 202 -7.05 1.57 7.46
N HIS A 203 -6.52 1.56 8.68
CA HIS A 203 -6.51 2.77 9.47
C HIS A 203 -5.84 3.86 8.62
N GLY A 204 -6.20 5.12 8.86
CA GLY A 204 -5.51 6.23 8.21
C GLY A 204 -3.99 6.14 8.39
N PRO A 205 -3.22 6.96 7.69
CA PRO A 205 -1.76 6.91 7.78
C PRO A 205 -1.25 7.21 9.20
N ILE A 206 -2.06 7.83 10.07
CA ILE A 206 -1.78 8.10 11.48
C ILE A 206 -2.48 7.07 12.36
N ASP A 207 -1.77 6.00 12.73
CA ASP A 207 -2.26 5.00 13.69
C ASP A 207 -1.09 4.36 14.45
N PRO A 208 -1.02 4.49 15.79
CA PRO A 208 -0.01 3.83 16.61
C PRO A 208 0.02 2.30 16.53
N ASN A 209 -1.05 1.65 16.05
CA ASN A 209 -1.09 0.20 15.85
C ASN A 209 -0.60 -0.21 14.46
N ARG A 210 -0.45 0.74 13.53
CA ARG A 210 0.06 0.50 12.18
C ARG A 210 1.58 0.44 12.23
N PRO A 211 2.23 -0.72 11.99
CA PRO A 211 3.66 -0.88 12.25
C PRO A 211 4.53 0.07 11.44
N GLN A 212 4.15 0.35 10.19
CA GLN A 212 4.86 1.32 9.34
C GLN A 212 4.77 2.77 9.85
N TYR A 213 3.77 3.11 10.66
CA TYR A 213 3.69 4.41 11.33
C TYR A 213 4.45 4.42 12.65
N ALA A 214 4.28 3.37 13.46
CA ALA A 214 4.80 3.31 14.83
C ALA A 214 6.28 2.94 14.92
N GLN A 215 6.74 2.02 14.08
CA GLN A 215 8.09 1.45 14.10
C GLN A 215 8.60 1.25 12.66
N PRO A 216 8.79 2.33 11.88
CA PRO A 216 9.08 2.23 10.46
C PRO A 216 10.34 1.43 10.12
N VAL A 217 11.41 1.47 10.92
CA VAL A 217 12.66 0.72 10.63
C VAL A 217 12.44 -0.79 10.82
N ALA A 218 11.81 -1.17 11.93
CA ALA A 218 11.48 -2.56 12.19
C ALA A 218 10.44 -3.10 11.20
N TRP A 219 9.39 -2.32 10.92
CA TRP A 219 8.43 -2.67 9.89
C TRP A 219 9.10 -2.77 8.54
N ALA A 220 10.07 -1.92 8.18
CA ALA A 220 10.77 -2.01 6.90
C ALA A 220 11.70 -3.21 6.79
N GLY A 221 12.09 -3.85 7.90
CA GLY A 221 13.03 -4.96 7.91
C GLY A 221 14.47 -4.54 7.58
N ILE A 222 14.85 -3.33 7.99
CA ILE A 222 16.17 -2.76 7.67
C ILE A 222 17.29 -3.46 8.44
N HIS A 223 17.03 -3.86 9.68
CA HIS A 223 18.04 -4.56 10.49
C HIS A 223 18.45 -5.90 9.88
N GLU A 224 17.54 -6.62 9.23
CA GLU A 224 17.81 -7.86 8.50
C GLU A 224 18.62 -7.62 7.21
N LEU A 225 18.56 -6.41 6.65
CA LEU A 225 19.33 -6.01 5.47
C LEU A 225 20.74 -5.53 5.86
N ASP A 226 20.88 -4.79 6.95
CA ASP A 226 22.20 -4.36 7.48
C ASP A 226 23.04 -5.55 7.97
N ALA A 227 22.42 -6.68 8.32
CA ALA A 227 23.10 -7.87 8.82
C ALA A 227 23.65 -8.81 7.73
N ARG A 228 23.39 -8.54 6.45
CA ARG A 228 23.84 -9.34 5.29
C ARG A 228 25.11 -8.77 4.68
#